data_AF-A0A2T7LIB1-F1
#
_entry.id   AF-A0A2T7LIB1-F1
#
_cell.length_a   1.000
_cell.length_b   1.000
_cell.length_c   1.000
_cell.angle_alpha   90.00
_cell.angle_beta   90.00
_cell.angle_gamma   90.00
#
_symmetry.space_group_name_H-M   'P 1'
#
loop_
_entity.id
_entity.type
_entity.pdbx_description
1 polymer ?
#
loop_
_entity_poly.entity_id
_entity_poly.type
_entity_poly.pdbx_seq_one_letter_code
_entity_poly.pdbx_strand_id
1 'polypeptide(L)'
;MLSEEAVEELVPGVAAWLERDATTDAIRRALTADLPKPLRHPARLLRHRLTALLPPPLPGVHDLAAPRRAPVTPFQTCDGCERAFRSHEPGHCRDCRAQYWEAA
;
A
#
# COMPACT_ATOMS: atom_id res chain seq x y z
N MET A 1 4.51 30.84 23.63
CA MET A 1 3.73 31.43 22.52
C MET A 1 4.46 31.10 21.23
N LEU A 2 3.76 30.96 20.11
CA LEU A 2 4.37 30.74 18.77
C LEU A 2 4.72 32.10 18.17
N SER A 3 5.85 32.19 17.46
CA SER A 3 6.17 33.34 16.61
C SER A 3 5.43 33.22 15.28
N GLU A 4 5.28 34.35 14.56
CA GLU A 4 4.65 34.40 13.24
C GLU A 4 5.39 33.52 12.22
N GLU A 5 6.72 33.63 12.15
CA GLU A 5 7.56 32.76 11.32
C GLU A 5 7.34 31.27 11.62
N ALA A 6 7.21 30.91 12.91
CA ALA A 6 6.93 29.54 13.29
C ALA A 6 5.51 29.09 12.91
N VAL A 7 4.55 30.00 12.71
CA VAL A 7 3.22 29.68 12.18
C VAL A 7 3.31 29.47 10.68
N GLU A 8 4.01 30.34 9.95
CA GLU A 8 4.22 30.21 8.50
C GLU A 8 4.92 28.89 8.14
N GLU A 9 5.92 28.48 8.92
CA GLU A 9 6.61 27.19 8.75
C GLU A 9 5.68 25.97 8.90
N LEU A 10 4.57 26.09 9.65
CA LEU A 10 3.63 24.99 9.87
C LEU A 10 2.61 24.86 8.72
N VAL A 11 2.41 25.90 7.92
CA VAL A 11 1.41 25.93 6.84
C VAL A 11 1.52 24.74 5.88
N PRO A 12 2.72 24.38 5.35
CA PRO A 12 2.83 23.24 4.44
C PRO A 12 2.46 21.91 5.11
N GLY A 13 2.76 21.76 6.40
CA GLY A 13 2.40 20.57 7.15
C GLY A 13 0.88 20.45 7.34
N VAL A 14 0.21 21.56 7.62
CA VAL A 14 -1.26 21.60 7.75
C VAL A 14 -1.93 21.37 6.39
N ALA A 15 -1.40 21.97 5.31
CA ALA A 15 -1.89 21.73 3.95
C ALA A 15 -1.85 20.24 3.59
N ALA A 16 -0.74 19.54 3.89
CA ALA A 16 -0.59 18.11 3.62
C ALA A 16 -1.58 17.21 4.40
N TRP A 17 -2.14 17.69 5.52
CA TRP A 17 -3.22 17.00 6.23
C TRP A 17 -4.57 17.22 5.53
N LEU A 18 -4.85 18.45 5.12
CA LEU A 18 -6.07 18.81 4.40
C LEU A 18 -6.15 18.11 3.03
N GLU A 19 -5.03 18.00 2.32
CA GLU A 19 -4.92 17.23 1.07
C GLU A 19 -5.23 15.74 1.23
N ARG A 20 -5.20 15.23 2.47
CA ARG A 20 -5.57 13.85 2.82
C ARG A 20 -6.95 13.74 3.46
N ASP A 21 -7.82 14.73 3.21
CA ASP A 21 -9.17 14.84 3.78
C ASP A 21 -9.22 14.83 5.31
N ALA A 22 -8.13 15.23 5.98
CA ALA A 22 -8.14 15.35 7.43
C ALA A 22 -8.97 16.57 7.87
N THR A 23 -9.87 16.38 8.82
CA THR A 23 -10.67 17.47 9.36
C THR A 23 -9.85 18.38 10.27
N THR A 24 -10.24 19.66 10.38
CA THR A 24 -9.60 20.62 11.30
C THR A 24 -9.57 20.11 12.74
N ASP A 25 -10.59 19.37 13.17
CA ASP A 25 -10.66 18.79 14.51
C ASP A 25 -9.69 17.61 14.69
N ALA A 26 -9.46 16.81 13.64
CA ALA A 26 -8.40 15.79 13.65
C ALA A 26 -7.01 16.43 13.76
N ILE A 27 -6.75 17.48 12.98
CA ILE A 27 -5.49 18.25 13.05
C ILE A 27 -5.30 18.82 14.46
N ARG A 28 -6.33 19.49 15.01
CA ARG A 28 -6.30 20.04 16.37
C ARG A 28 -5.95 18.97 17.40
N ARG A 29 -6.66 17.83 17.39
CA ARG A 29 -6.39 16.71 18.29
C ARG A 29 -4.95 16.22 18.17
N ALA A 30 -4.46 15.98 16.96
CA ALA A 30 -3.08 15.53 16.75
C ALA A 30 -2.07 16.51 17.32
N LEU A 31 -2.30 17.82 17.15
CA LEU A 31 -1.41 18.86 17.64
C LEU A 31 -1.48 19.05 19.17
N THR A 32 -2.63 18.82 19.81
CA THR A 32 -2.84 19.18 21.23
C THR A 32 -3.02 17.99 22.19
N ALA A 33 -3.14 16.75 21.71
CA ALA A 33 -3.25 15.57 22.57
C ALA A 33 -1.94 15.31 23.33
N ASP A 34 -1.99 14.82 24.57
CA ASP A 34 -0.81 14.35 25.34
C ASP A 34 0.42 15.28 25.28
N LEU A 35 0.21 16.58 25.50
CA LEU A 35 1.31 17.55 25.48
C LEU A 35 2.25 17.34 26.67
N PRO A 36 3.57 17.31 26.44
CA PRO A 36 4.55 17.18 27.51
C PRO A 36 4.51 18.41 28.42
N LYS A 37 4.63 18.19 29.73
CA LYS A 37 4.70 19.24 30.74
C LYS A 37 6.07 19.17 31.44
N PRO A 38 6.91 20.22 31.38
CA PRO A 38 6.68 21.52 30.74
C PRO A 38 6.93 21.51 29.21
N LEU A 39 6.17 22.34 28.48
CA LEU A 39 6.27 22.45 27.03
C LEU A 39 7.37 23.45 26.63
N ARG A 40 8.59 22.95 26.41
CA ARG A 40 9.77 23.81 26.16
C ARG A 40 9.85 24.36 24.73
N HIS A 41 9.42 23.58 23.74
CA HIS A 41 9.57 23.92 22.32
C HIS A 41 8.27 23.67 21.54
N PRO A 42 7.26 24.56 21.65
CA PRO A 42 5.97 24.40 20.97
C PRO A 42 6.10 24.22 19.45
N ALA A 43 6.79 25.12 18.76
CA ALA A 43 6.93 25.08 17.29
C ALA A 43 7.54 23.76 16.80
N ARG A 44 8.65 23.34 17.42
CA ARG A 44 9.34 22.09 17.07
C ARG A 44 8.45 20.87 17.31
N LEU A 45 7.67 20.86 18.39
CA LEU A 45 6.72 19.78 18.67
C LEU A 45 5.61 19.72 17.62
N LEU A 46 5.01 20.86 17.27
CA LEU A 46 3.94 20.93 16.27
C LEU A 46 4.45 20.46 14.90
N ARG A 47 5.62 20.94 14.47
CA ARG A 47 6.27 20.49 13.23
C ARG A 47 6.48 18.98 13.24
N HIS A 48 7.05 18.44 14.32
CA HIS A 48 7.27 17.01 14.46
C HIS A 48 5.96 16.22 14.34
N ARG A 49 4.88 16.66 15.00
CA ARG A 49 3.59 15.97 14.96
C ARG A 49 2.91 16.05 13.60
N LEU A 50 2.98 17.19 12.91
CA LEU A 50 2.43 17.30 11.56
C LEU A 50 3.10 16.32 10.59
N THR A 51 4.41 16.06 10.76
CA THR A 51 5.14 15.09 9.94
C THR A 51 4.95 13.65 10.41
N ALA A 52 5.03 13.39 11.72
CA ALA A 52 5.03 12.04 12.28
C ALA A 52 3.63 11.40 12.34
N LEU A 53 2.60 12.22 12.52
CA LEU A 53 1.20 11.76 12.60
C LEU A 53 0.45 12.00 11.29
N LEU A 54 1.17 12.35 10.21
CA LEU A 54 0.60 12.61 8.91
C LEU A 54 -0.21 11.38 8.45
N PRO A 55 -1.51 11.53 8.14
CA PRO A 55 -2.32 10.41 7.68
C PRO A 55 -1.68 9.73 6.46
N PRO A 56 -1.89 8.43 6.25
CA PRO A 56 -1.50 7.81 4.99
C PRO A 56 -2.24 8.52 3.83
N PRO A 57 -1.61 8.61 2.64
CA PRO A 57 -2.31 9.13 1.47
C PRO A 57 -3.55 8.29 1.21
N LEU A 58 -4.62 8.95 0.74
CA LEU A 58 -5.82 8.24 0.30
C LEU A 58 -5.45 7.34 -0.89
N PRO A 59 -5.99 6.11 -0.95
CA PRO A 59 -5.73 5.22 -2.07
C PRO A 59 -6.13 5.91 -3.36
N GLY A 60 -5.19 6.03 -4.29
CA GLY A 60 -5.46 6.63 -5.59
C GLY A 60 -6.44 5.75 -6.38
N VAL A 61 -7.06 6.32 -7.41
CA VAL A 61 -7.89 5.55 -8.36
C VAL A 61 -7.16 4.34 -8.95
N HIS A 62 -5.82 4.40 -9.01
CA HIS A 62 -4.95 3.31 -9.46
C HIS A 62 -4.75 2.21 -8.41
N ASP A 63 -4.81 2.52 -7.11
CA ASP A 63 -4.75 1.52 -6.02
C ASP A 63 -6.08 0.76 -5.89
N LEU A 64 -7.18 1.38 -6.31
CA LEU A 64 -8.49 0.74 -6.43
C LEU A 64 -8.61 -0.16 -7.67
N ALA A 65 -7.65 -0.08 -8.61
CA ALA A 65 -7.63 -1.01 -9.72
C ALA A 65 -7.34 -2.41 -9.15
N ALA A 66 -8.27 -3.35 -9.39
CA ALA A 66 -8.11 -4.72 -8.93
C ALA A 66 -6.71 -5.24 -9.32
N PRO A 67 -5.97 -5.88 -8.39
CA PRO A 67 -4.67 -6.41 -8.70
C PRO A 67 -4.81 -7.29 -9.95
N ARG A 68 -3.97 -7.04 -10.97
CA ARG A 68 -3.97 -7.83 -12.22
C ARG A 68 -3.90 -9.29 -11.78
N ARG A 69 -4.98 -10.04 -12.01
CA ARG A 69 -5.06 -11.44 -11.57
C ARG A 69 -3.83 -12.15 -12.09
N ALA A 70 -3.09 -12.82 -11.20
CA ALA A 70 -1.96 -13.64 -11.63
C ALA A 70 -2.43 -14.58 -12.75
N PRO A 71 -1.65 -14.75 -13.84
CA PRO A 71 -2.04 -15.63 -14.93
C PRO A 71 -2.25 -17.04 -14.38
N VAL A 72 -3.50 -17.51 -14.45
CA VAL A 72 -3.89 -18.84 -13.98
C VAL A 72 -3.37 -19.86 -14.98
N THR A 73 -2.62 -20.87 -14.52
CA THR A 73 -2.23 -21.99 -15.38
C THR A 73 -3.48 -22.76 -15.81
N PRO A 74 -3.81 -22.79 -17.11
CA PRO A 74 -5.05 -23.40 -17.59
C PRO A 74 -5.04 -24.92 -17.37
N PHE A 75 -6.25 -25.49 -17.30
CA PHE A 75 -6.42 -26.93 -17.38
C PHE A 75 -6.51 -27.35 -18.85
N GLN A 76 -5.82 -28.43 -19.19
CA GLN A 76 -5.85 -29.08 -20.49
C GLN A 76 -5.89 -30.60 -20.31
N THR A 77 -6.46 -31.30 -21.29
CA THR A 77 -6.53 -32.77 -21.30
C THR A 77 -5.32 -33.33 -22.03
N CYS A 78 -4.73 -34.41 -21.52
CA CYS A 78 -3.60 -35.08 -22.16
C CYS A 78 -4.05 -36.00 -23.30
N ASP A 79 -3.54 -35.78 -24.50
CA ASP A 79 -3.87 -36.58 -25.70
C ASP A 79 -3.41 -38.06 -25.63
N GLY A 80 -2.58 -38.42 -24.63
CA GLY A 80 -2.06 -39.78 -24.48
C GLY A 80 -2.79 -40.63 -23.44
N CYS A 81 -3.51 -40.00 -22.49
CA CYS A 81 -4.14 -40.72 -21.38
C CYS A 81 -5.45 -40.08 -20.89
N GLU A 82 -5.97 -39.08 -21.59
CA GLU A 82 -7.20 -38.34 -21.28
C GLU A 82 -7.24 -37.71 -19.88
N ARG A 83 -6.08 -37.61 -19.21
CA ARG A 83 -5.98 -37.02 -17.87
C ARG A 83 -5.95 -35.50 -17.95
N ALA A 84 -6.81 -34.85 -17.17
CA ALA A 84 -6.76 -33.40 -16.97
C ALA A 84 -5.51 -33.01 -16.17
N PHE A 85 -4.76 -32.02 -16.66
CA PHE A 85 -3.58 -31.49 -16.00
C PHE A 85 -3.44 -29.98 -16.23
N ARG A 86 -2.57 -29.32 -15.44
CA ARG A 86 -2.29 -27.89 -15.58
C ARG A 86 -0.97 -27.67 -16.30
N SER A 87 -0.97 -26.87 -17.36
CA SER A 87 0.24 -26.45 -18.09
C SER A 87 0.03 -25.10 -18.76
N HIS A 88 1.11 -24.36 -19.00
CA HIS A 88 1.05 -23.12 -19.78
C HIS A 88 1.07 -23.38 -21.29
N GLU A 89 1.66 -24.51 -21.70
CA GLU A 89 1.78 -24.92 -23.10
C GLU A 89 1.01 -26.22 -23.34
N PRO A 90 0.34 -26.37 -24.51
CA PRO A 90 -0.26 -27.62 -24.93
C PRO A 90 0.75 -28.77 -24.92
N GLY A 91 0.33 -29.97 -24.52
CA GLY A 91 1.21 -31.14 -24.55
C GLY A 91 0.72 -32.31 -23.71
N HIS A 92 1.65 -33.20 -23.36
CA HIS A 92 1.36 -34.38 -22.57
C HIS A 92 1.56 -34.13 -21.07
N CYS A 93 0.82 -34.88 -20.25
CA CYS A 93 0.98 -34.86 -18.81
C CYS A 93 2.37 -35.35 -18.38
N ARG A 94 2.77 -35.06 -17.14
CA ARG A 94 4.08 -35.46 -16.58
C ARG A 94 4.37 -36.95 -16.79
N ASP A 95 3.38 -37.80 -16.59
CA ASP A 95 3.56 -39.24 -16.64
C ASP A 95 3.78 -39.73 -18.07
N CYS A 96 2.99 -39.24 -19.03
CA CYS A 96 3.20 -39.52 -20.45
C CYS A 96 4.55 -38.97 -20.94
N ARG A 97 4.94 -37.75 -20.53
CA ARG A 97 6.27 -37.19 -20.87
C ARG A 97 7.42 -38.04 -20.34
N ALA A 98 7.31 -38.57 -19.12
CA ALA A 98 8.32 -39.46 -18.55
C ALA A 98 8.43 -40.77 -19.36
N GLN A 99 7.28 -41.36 -19.73
CA GLN A 99 7.24 -42.57 -20.57
C GLN A 99 7.85 -42.36 -21.96
N TYR A 100 7.61 -41.21 -22.58
CA TYR A 100 8.20 -40.88 -23.89
C TYR A 100 9.74 -40.72 -23.83
N TRP A 101 10.29 -40.26 -22.71
CA TRP A 101 11.75 -40.12 -22.54
C TRP A 101 12.44 -41.40 -22.12
N GLU A 102 11.75 -42.32 -21.45
CA GLU A 102 12.28 -43.66 -21.13
C GLU A 102 12.31 -44.58 -22.36
N ALA A 103 11.51 -44.28 -23.39
CA ALA A 103 11.46 -45.03 -24.64
C ALA A 103 12.39 -44.48 -25.75
N ALA A 104 13.17 -43.43 -25.47
CA ALA A 104 14.12 -42.80 -26.39
C ALA A 104 15.57 -43.12 -25.98
#